data_AF-A0A8S9IIT0-F1
#
_entry.id   AF-A0A8S9IIT0-F1
#
_cell.length_a   1.000
_cell.length_b   1.000
_cell.length_c   1.000
_cell.angle_alpha   90.00
_cell.angle_beta   90.00
_cell.angle_gamma   90.00
#
_symmetry.space_group_name_H-M   'P 1'
#
loop_
_entity.id
_entity.type
_entity.pdbx_description
1 polymer ?
#
loop_
_entity_poly.entity_id
_entity_poly.type
_entity_poly.pdbx_seq_one_letter_code
_entity_poly.pdbx_strand_id
1 'polypeptide(L)'
;MDLGASELCLSFGGDFKYVSFVLLYCDLKSKALVNLRIGRVYLIHHDGTFPDSVSHTLTTLFLDSVQFTYGKPGFEAILSAFPNLQNLRLHESKEWYYWDGSVSSPTLKRFVYRRDDDTSGPKPCVKFDTPGLAYLEYSDVVAAKYENLRLDSLVEARLDLLLTAGQIMRKNAPDNVGFVPGDVSTFFKGIRHVKILCLSPDALDTLYYRGGEIPVFNNLISLSLGSDRPHGSPYIFKKLLPSLLLKAPNLQTLIIKVWCKERVMY
;
A
#
# COMPACT_ATOMS: atom_id res chain seq x y z
N MET A 1 15.78 32.06 -16.03
CA MET A 1 15.60 30.63 -16.38
C MET A 1 16.33 29.86 -15.30
N ASP A 2 15.62 29.25 -14.37
CA ASP A 2 16.25 28.41 -13.34
C ASP A 2 16.66 27.09 -14.01
N LEU A 3 17.96 26.94 -14.31
CA LEU A 3 18.57 25.74 -14.91
C LEU A 3 18.65 24.59 -13.90
N GLY A 4 17.50 24.13 -13.39
CA GLY A 4 17.43 22.98 -12.49
C GLY A 4 16.92 21.73 -13.21
N ALA A 5 17.41 20.55 -12.80
CA ALA A 5 16.86 19.28 -13.28
C ALA A 5 15.43 19.08 -12.75
N SER A 6 14.50 18.70 -13.64
CA SER A 6 13.11 18.39 -13.27
C SER A 6 12.94 16.97 -12.70
N GLU A 7 13.90 16.10 -12.98
CA GLU A 7 13.92 14.72 -12.53
C GLU A 7 15.26 14.43 -11.85
N LEU A 8 15.20 13.83 -10.66
CA LEU A 8 16.36 13.34 -9.95
C LEU A 8 16.13 11.89 -9.56
N CYS A 9 17.01 10.99 -10.02
CA CYS A 9 16.99 9.58 -9.66
C CYS A 9 18.31 9.19 -8.98
N LEU A 10 18.21 8.78 -7.73
CA LEU A 10 19.33 8.32 -6.92
C LEU A 10 19.10 6.84 -6.62
N SER A 11 19.71 5.98 -7.42
CA SER A 11 19.70 4.53 -7.21
C SER A 11 21.12 4.01 -7.20
N PHE A 12 21.53 3.40 -6.10
CA PHE A 12 22.87 2.81 -5.99
C PHE A 12 22.80 1.32 -6.30
N GLY A 13 23.67 0.86 -7.20
CA GLY A 13 23.86 -0.57 -7.47
C GLY A 13 24.80 -1.20 -6.42
N GLY A 14 24.51 -2.44 -6.01
CA GLY A 14 25.27 -3.18 -4.99
C GLY A 14 24.61 -3.20 -3.61
N ASP A 15 25.41 -3.40 -2.56
CA ASP A 15 24.99 -3.28 -1.16
C ASP A 15 24.48 -1.87 -0.84
N PHE A 16 23.59 -1.75 0.16
CA PHE A 16 23.01 -0.48 0.56
C PHE A 16 24.10 0.57 0.88
N LYS A 17 23.99 1.76 0.27
CA LYS A 17 24.94 2.87 0.51
C LYS A 17 24.39 3.89 1.49
N TYR A 18 25.27 4.41 2.34
CA TYR A 18 24.96 5.52 3.23
C TYR A 18 25.00 6.84 2.46
N VAL A 19 23.90 7.60 2.53
CA VAL A 19 23.80 8.94 1.96
C VAL A 19 23.30 9.87 3.05
N SER A 20 24.05 10.94 3.31
CA SER A 20 23.59 11.97 4.22
C SER A 20 22.42 12.73 3.59
N PHE A 21 21.29 12.82 4.31
CA PHE A 21 20.13 13.60 3.87
C PHE A 21 20.47 15.08 3.68
N VAL A 22 21.47 15.58 4.43
CA VAL A 22 21.98 16.96 4.31
C VAL A 22 22.61 17.22 2.94
N LEU A 23 23.21 16.20 2.30
CA LEU A 23 23.76 16.33 0.96
C LEU A 23 22.67 16.38 -0.12
N LEU A 24 21.55 15.69 0.10
CA LEU A 24 20.36 15.82 -0.75
C LEU A 24 19.66 17.16 -0.56
N TYR A 25 19.71 17.74 0.63
CA TYR A 25 18.89 18.89 1.00
C TYR A 25 19.07 20.10 0.07
N CYS A 26 20.30 20.36 -0.39
CA CYS A 26 20.58 21.44 -1.36
C CYS A 26 19.95 21.17 -2.73
N ASP A 27 20.02 19.92 -3.21
CA ASP A 27 19.44 19.51 -4.50
C ASP A 27 17.90 19.48 -4.45
N LEU A 28 17.34 19.12 -3.29
CA LEU A 28 15.90 19.05 -3.05
C LEU A 28 15.23 20.43 -3.00
N LYS A 29 15.97 21.50 -2.68
CA LYS A 29 15.48 22.89 -2.74
C LYS A 29 15.37 23.45 -4.16
N SER A 30 15.79 22.71 -5.17
CA SER A 30 15.66 23.12 -6.56
C SER A 30 14.20 23.42 -6.90
N LYS A 31 13.93 24.63 -7.39
CA LYS A 31 12.61 25.08 -7.85
C LYS A 31 12.16 24.40 -9.16
N ALA A 32 13.05 23.65 -9.80
CA ALA A 32 12.74 22.93 -11.03
C ALA A 32 12.34 21.47 -10.77
N LEU A 33 12.68 20.91 -9.59
CA LEU A 33 12.53 19.48 -9.32
C LEU A 33 11.05 19.10 -9.15
N VAL A 34 10.56 18.22 -10.02
CA VAL A 34 9.17 17.74 -10.06
C VAL A 34 9.07 16.26 -9.66
N ASN A 35 10.06 15.46 -10.08
CA ASN A 35 10.09 14.01 -9.88
C ASN A 35 11.35 13.61 -9.11
N LEU A 36 11.18 12.97 -7.96
CA LEU A 36 12.27 12.43 -7.16
C LEU A 36 12.12 10.93 -7.00
N ARG A 37 13.19 10.20 -7.31
CA ARG A 37 13.30 8.77 -7.01
C ARG A 37 14.55 8.53 -6.18
N ILE A 38 14.38 7.90 -5.03
CA ILE A 38 15.48 7.47 -4.15
C ILE A 38 15.31 5.98 -3.93
N GLY A 39 16.39 5.21 -4.08
CA GLY A 39 16.35 3.82 -3.68
C GLY A 39 17.68 3.15 -3.35
N ARG A 40 17.59 2.13 -2.50
CA ARG A 40 18.71 1.34 -1.94
C ARG A 40 19.72 2.19 -1.18
N VAL A 41 19.20 3.02 -0.27
CA VAL A 41 19.98 4.03 0.47
C VAL A 41 19.65 4.00 1.95
N TYR A 42 20.69 4.10 2.78
CA TYR A 42 20.57 4.55 4.17
C TYR A 42 20.61 6.08 4.21
N LEU A 43 19.47 6.72 4.41
CA LEU A 43 19.37 8.16 4.63
C LEU A 43 19.75 8.47 6.08
N ILE A 44 20.90 9.12 6.23
CA ILE A 44 21.37 9.59 7.53
C ILE A 44 20.78 10.98 7.79
N HIS A 45 19.94 11.07 8.82
CA HIS A 45 19.42 12.34 9.33
C HIS A 45 20.06 12.63 10.68
N HIS A 46 21.02 13.55 10.74
CA HIS A 46 21.80 13.78 11.96
C HIS A 46 21.03 14.54 13.06
N ASP A 47 19.98 15.30 12.71
CA ASP A 47 19.36 16.26 13.64
C ASP A 47 17.90 15.95 14.03
N GLY A 48 17.40 14.75 13.71
CA GLY A 48 16.05 14.27 14.06
C GLY A 48 14.85 15.08 13.52
N THR A 49 15.07 16.24 12.92
CA THR A 49 14.04 17.18 12.45
C THR A 49 14.13 17.33 10.95
N PHE A 50 13.18 16.72 10.24
CA PHE A 50 13.01 16.97 8.81
C PHE A 50 12.61 18.44 8.64
N PRO A 51 13.27 19.21 7.78
CA PRO A 51 12.98 20.63 7.61
C PRO A 51 11.54 20.86 7.13
N ASP A 52 10.92 21.92 7.65
CA ASP A 52 9.59 22.37 7.21
C ASP A 52 9.63 22.75 5.73
N SER A 53 8.83 22.07 4.90
CA SER A 53 8.65 22.30 3.46
C SER A 53 9.95 22.46 2.66
N VAL A 54 10.45 21.35 2.11
CA VAL A 54 11.70 21.30 1.33
C VAL A 54 11.48 21.71 -0.12
N SER A 55 10.36 21.30 -0.73
CA SER A 55 10.05 21.63 -2.13
C SER A 55 8.56 21.77 -2.39
N HIS A 56 8.18 22.88 -3.02
CA HIS A 56 6.81 23.13 -3.48
C HIS A 56 6.58 22.69 -4.95
N THR A 57 7.62 22.33 -5.69
CA THR A 57 7.52 21.96 -7.10
C THR A 57 7.42 20.46 -7.31
N LEU A 58 7.82 19.68 -6.30
CA LEU A 58 7.83 18.23 -6.35
C LEU A 58 6.39 17.68 -6.28
N THR A 59 6.02 16.91 -7.31
CA THR A 59 4.70 16.28 -7.43
C THR A 59 4.76 14.77 -7.37
N THR A 60 5.93 14.17 -7.60
CA THR A 60 6.12 12.72 -7.60
C THR A 60 7.33 12.32 -6.75
N LEU A 61 7.10 11.40 -5.81
CA LEU A 61 8.12 10.85 -4.92
C LEU A 61 8.08 9.33 -4.94
N PHE A 62 9.20 8.71 -5.28
CA PHE A 62 9.40 7.26 -5.23
C PHE A 62 10.52 6.92 -4.25
N LEU A 63 10.18 6.16 -3.20
CA LEU A 63 11.12 5.64 -2.21
C LEU A 63 11.16 4.11 -2.34
N ASP A 64 12.32 3.58 -2.68
CA ASP A 64 12.52 2.16 -3.03
C ASP A 64 13.63 1.56 -2.17
N SER A 65 13.26 0.82 -1.12
CA SER A 65 14.23 0.28 -0.14
C SER A 65 15.10 1.39 0.49
N VAL A 66 14.45 2.33 1.16
CA VAL A 66 15.11 3.47 1.83
C VAL A 66 15.04 3.27 3.34
N GLN A 67 16.18 3.39 4.03
CA GLN A 67 16.26 3.26 5.48
C GLN A 67 16.70 4.56 6.13
N PHE A 68 16.02 4.99 7.21
CA PHE A 68 16.37 6.17 7.98
C PHE A 68 17.14 5.76 9.25
N THR A 69 18.40 6.19 9.40
CA THR A 69 19.32 5.58 10.39
C THR A 69 19.28 6.19 11.80
N TYR A 70 18.71 7.38 12.00
CA TYR A 70 18.64 8.03 13.31
C TYR A 70 17.35 8.81 13.47
N GLY A 71 16.60 8.51 14.55
CA GLY A 71 15.29 9.11 14.87
C GLY A 71 14.32 8.95 13.71
N LYS A 72 13.50 7.89 13.69
CA LYS A 72 12.54 7.63 12.60
C LYS A 72 11.78 8.94 12.32
N PRO A 73 12.08 9.68 11.23
CA PRO A 73 11.24 10.80 10.89
C PRO A 73 9.88 10.16 10.64
N GLY A 74 8.87 10.59 11.38
CA GLY A 74 7.51 10.10 11.14
C GLY A 74 7.21 10.28 9.65
N PHE A 75 6.52 9.32 9.05
CA PHE A 75 6.20 9.39 7.63
C PHE A 75 5.52 10.73 7.24
N GLU A 76 4.76 11.30 8.17
CA GLU A 76 4.19 12.65 8.10
C GLU A 76 5.22 13.78 7.85
N ALA A 77 6.44 13.65 8.36
CA ALA A 77 7.52 14.63 8.12
C ALA A 77 7.96 14.63 6.65
N ILE A 78 7.94 13.46 5.99
CA ILE A 78 8.23 13.35 4.55
C ILE A 78 7.10 14.02 3.74
N LEU A 79 5.85 13.81 4.13
CA LEU A 79 4.71 14.47 3.46
C LEU A 79 4.74 15.99 3.65
N SER A 80 5.12 16.44 4.85
CA SER A 80 5.24 17.86 5.20
C SER A 80 6.37 18.56 4.43
N ALA A 81 7.42 17.82 4.06
CA ALA A 81 8.50 18.32 3.21
C ALA A 81 8.06 18.60 1.76
N PHE A 82 6.99 17.96 1.29
CA PHE A 82 6.53 18.02 -0.09
C PHE A 82 5.02 18.31 -0.17
N PRO A 83 4.58 19.54 0.16
CA PRO A 83 3.16 19.87 0.32
C PRO A 83 2.30 19.67 -0.94
N ASN A 84 2.90 19.73 -2.13
CA ASN A 84 2.21 19.58 -3.43
C ASN A 84 2.31 18.17 -4.03
N LEU A 85 2.71 17.18 -3.23
CA LEU A 85 2.89 15.80 -3.68
C LEU A 85 1.57 15.17 -4.15
N GLN A 86 1.54 14.70 -5.39
CA GLN A 86 0.37 14.06 -6.00
C GLN A 86 0.55 12.55 -6.19
N ASN A 87 1.80 12.09 -6.41
CA ASN A 87 2.12 10.70 -6.65
C ASN A 87 3.18 10.22 -5.67
N LEU A 88 2.84 9.19 -4.91
CA LEU A 88 3.74 8.59 -3.95
C LEU A 88 3.85 7.09 -4.19
N ARG A 89 5.09 6.60 -4.27
CA ARG A 89 5.40 5.18 -4.24
C ARG A 89 6.36 4.88 -3.11
N LEU A 90 5.97 3.95 -2.26
CA LEU A 90 6.80 3.37 -1.22
C LEU A 90 6.98 1.89 -1.53
N HIS A 91 8.22 1.45 -1.49
CA HIS A 91 8.57 0.05 -1.56
C HIS A 91 9.53 -0.25 -0.41
N GLU A 92 9.11 -1.12 0.50
CA GLU A 92 9.86 -1.51 1.68
C GLU A 92 10.33 -2.96 1.55
N SER A 93 11.65 -3.13 1.46
CA SER A 93 12.31 -4.45 1.45
C SER A 93 12.96 -4.72 2.80
N LYS A 94 12.84 -5.97 3.29
CA LYS A 94 13.53 -6.64 4.42
C LYS A 94 14.05 -5.80 5.61
N GLU A 95 13.70 -6.28 6.79
CA GLU A 95 14.19 -5.89 8.13
C GLU A 95 13.75 -4.53 8.69
N TRP A 96 13.41 -3.51 7.87
CA TRP A 96 13.06 -2.19 8.40
C TRP A 96 11.95 -1.46 7.61
N TYR A 97 10.87 -1.11 8.32
CA TYR A 97 9.68 -0.43 7.77
C TYR A 97 9.55 0.95 8.44
N TYR A 98 9.46 2.00 7.64
CA TYR A 98 9.34 3.39 8.10
C TYR A 98 7.91 3.92 7.99
N TRP A 99 7.09 3.34 7.11
CA TRP A 99 5.68 3.67 7.08
C TRP A 99 4.93 2.96 8.21
N ASP A 100 4.31 3.72 9.09
CA ASP A 100 3.61 3.23 10.28
C ASP A 100 2.17 2.77 10.01
N GLY A 101 1.70 2.94 8.77
CA GLY A 101 0.34 2.60 8.34
C GLY A 101 -0.58 3.81 8.19
N SER A 102 -0.13 5.02 8.53
CA SER A 102 -0.92 6.24 8.37
C SER A 102 -0.43 7.05 7.18
N VAL A 103 -1.35 7.56 6.38
CA VAL A 103 -1.06 8.60 5.37
C VAL A 103 -2.14 9.67 5.43
N SER A 104 -1.71 10.91 5.65
CA SER A 104 -2.58 12.09 5.60
C SER A 104 -2.06 13.08 4.56
N SER A 105 -2.83 13.33 3.51
CA SER A 105 -2.47 14.30 2.49
C SER A 105 -3.68 14.79 1.70
N PRO A 106 -3.92 16.11 1.61
CA PRO A 106 -4.99 16.66 0.81
C PRO A 106 -4.69 16.68 -0.69
N THR A 107 -3.40 16.61 -1.07
CA THR A 107 -2.93 16.76 -2.46
C THR A 107 -2.66 15.43 -3.16
N LEU A 108 -2.53 14.34 -2.39
CA LEU A 108 -2.18 13.03 -2.93
C LEU A 108 -3.32 12.42 -3.76
N LYS A 109 -2.99 12.05 -5.00
CA LYS A 109 -3.93 11.44 -5.97
C LYS A 109 -3.60 9.98 -6.27
N ARG A 110 -2.34 9.58 -6.13
CA ARG A 110 -1.87 8.21 -6.37
C ARG A 110 -0.97 7.76 -5.24
N PHE A 111 -1.31 6.63 -4.64
CA PHE A 111 -0.48 5.98 -3.63
C PHE A 111 -0.22 4.53 -3.99
N VAL A 112 1.04 4.14 -3.91
CA VAL A 112 1.50 2.78 -4.14
C VAL A 112 2.37 2.39 -2.96
N TYR A 113 1.94 1.41 -2.19
CA TYR A 113 2.73 0.81 -1.13
C TYR A 113 2.91 -0.67 -1.42
N ARG A 114 4.17 -1.12 -1.39
CA ARG A 114 4.51 -2.54 -1.48
C ARG A 114 5.50 -2.93 -0.42
N ARG A 115 5.28 -4.11 0.13
CA ARG A 115 6.13 -4.72 1.14
C ARG A 115 6.50 -6.12 0.68
N ASP A 116 7.80 -6.41 0.61
CA ASP A 116 8.31 -7.67 0.06
C ASP A 116 8.41 -8.82 1.07
N ASP A 117 8.29 -8.54 2.37
CA ASP A 117 8.65 -9.47 3.44
C ASP A 117 7.60 -9.50 4.55
N ASP A 118 7.33 -10.68 5.12
CA ASP A 118 6.38 -10.95 6.20
C ASP A 118 7.03 -11.08 7.59
N THR A 119 8.36 -10.97 7.71
CA THR A 119 9.10 -11.11 8.98
C THR A 119 8.66 -10.13 10.07
N SER A 120 8.18 -8.96 9.66
CA SER A 120 7.64 -7.95 10.57
C SER A 120 6.15 -8.16 10.78
N GLY A 121 5.74 -8.10 12.04
CA GLY A 121 4.36 -8.28 12.43
C GLY A 121 3.40 -7.29 11.75
N PRO A 122 2.08 -7.53 11.86
CA PRO A 122 1.08 -6.65 11.30
C PRO A 122 1.18 -5.24 11.90
N LYS A 123 0.91 -4.20 11.09
CA LYS A 123 0.83 -2.83 11.58
C LYS A 123 -0.31 -2.70 12.60
N PRO A 124 -0.18 -1.89 13.67
CA PRO A 124 -1.21 -1.78 14.69
C PRO A 124 -2.50 -1.13 14.17
N CYS A 125 -2.41 -0.19 13.23
CA CYS A 125 -3.57 0.44 12.60
C CYS A 125 -3.15 1.03 11.24
N VAL A 126 -4.00 0.88 10.23
CA VAL A 126 -3.85 1.55 8.93
C VAL A 126 -4.92 2.61 8.74
N LYS A 127 -4.51 3.80 8.30
CA LYS A 127 -5.35 4.99 8.12
C LYS A 127 -5.03 5.70 6.82
N PHE A 128 -6.08 6.18 6.15
CA PHE A 128 -5.97 6.93 4.90
C PHE A 128 -6.80 8.22 4.98
N ASP A 129 -6.19 9.32 5.41
CA ASP A 129 -6.80 10.66 5.37
C ASP A 129 -6.38 11.36 4.07
N THR A 130 -6.87 10.82 2.95
CA THR A 130 -6.47 11.26 1.60
C THR A 130 -7.70 11.43 0.70
N PRO A 131 -8.56 12.43 0.94
CA PRO A 131 -9.85 12.55 0.27
C PRO A 131 -9.77 12.73 -1.25
N GLY A 132 -8.60 13.14 -1.78
CA GLY A 132 -8.35 13.27 -3.23
C GLY A 132 -7.73 12.03 -3.89
N LEU A 133 -7.53 10.93 -3.15
CA LEU A 133 -6.86 9.74 -3.67
C LEU A 133 -7.73 9.03 -4.70
N ALA A 134 -7.24 8.94 -5.94
CA ALA A 134 -7.93 8.31 -7.06
C ALA A 134 -7.39 6.91 -7.40
N TYR A 135 -6.14 6.62 -7.07
CA TYR A 135 -5.50 5.32 -7.27
C TYR A 135 -4.78 4.84 -6.02
N LEU A 136 -5.07 3.60 -5.61
CA LEU A 136 -4.40 2.91 -4.52
C LEU A 136 -3.89 1.56 -5.02
N GLU A 137 -2.61 1.30 -4.81
CA GLU A 137 -2.07 -0.05 -4.82
C GLU A 137 -1.46 -0.33 -3.45
N TYR A 138 -1.97 -1.35 -2.77
CA TYR A 138 -1.62 -1.65 -1.39
C TYR A 138 -1.27 -3.13 -1.24
N SER A 139 0.00 -3.40 -0.95
CA SER A 139 0.54 -4.74 -0.71
C SER A 139 1.26 -4.78 0.64
N ASP A 140 0.73 -5.57 1.58
CA ASP A 140 1.21 -5.67 2.97
C ASP A 140 0.62 -6.89 3.70
N VAL A 141 1.15 -7.17 4.88
CA VAL A 141 0.51 -8.02 5.88
C VAL A 141 -0.71 -7.30 6.45
N VAL A 142 -1.83 -8.01 6.61
CA VAL A 142 -3.08 -7.47 7.16
C VAL A 142 -2.84 -6.82 8.52
N ALA A 143 -3.10 -5.51 8.62
CA ALA A 143 -2.96 -4.73 9.84
C ALA A 143 -3.94 -5.18 10.92
N ALA A 144 -3.69 -4.85 12.19
CA ALA A 144 -4.58 -5.25 13.28
C ALA A 144 -5.98 -4.59 13.19
N LYS A 145 -6.07 -3.39 12.61
CA LYS A 145 -7.32 -2.70 12.29
C LYS A 145 -7.14 -1.64 11.22
N TYR A 146 -8.24 -1.24 10.61
CA TYR A 146 -8.33 -0.18 9.61
C TYR A 146 -9.33 0.88 10.10
N GLU A 147 -8.90 2.14 10.15
CA GLU A 147 -9.69 3.26 10.69
C GLU A 147 -9.51 4.51 9.82
N ASN A 148 -10.40 5.49 9.93
CA ASN A 148 -10.28 6.80 9.28
C ASN A 148 -9.94 6.69 7.78
N LEU A 149 -10.74 5.93 7.03
CA LEU A 149 -10.54 5.68 5.61
C LEU A 149 -11.32 6.68 4.77
N ARG A 150 -10.71 7.83 4.44
CA ARG A 150 -11.29 8.84 3.55
C ARG A 150 -10.88 8.56 2.11
N LEU A 151 -11.55 7.57 1.52
CA LEU A 151 -11.26 7.01 0.20
C LEU A 151 -12.43 7.15 -0.78
N ASP A 152 -13.36 8.08 -0.54
CA ASP A 152 -14.57 8.24 -1.36
C ASP A 152 -14.28 8.63 -2.83
N SER A 153 -13.14 9.28 -3.09
CA SER A 153 -12.68 9.63 -4.44
C SER A 153 -11.93 8.50 -5.15
N LEU A 154 -11.72 7.35 -4.49
CA LEU A 154 -10.92 6.26 -5.02
C LEU A 154 -11.60 5.62 -6.23
N VAL A 155 -10.91 5.64 -7.37
CA VAL A 155 -11.41 5.10 -8.64
C VAL A 155 -10.89 3.68 -8.85
N GLU A 156 -9.62 3.44 -8.55
CA GLU A 156 -8.95 2.15 -8.74
C GLU A 156 -8.25 1.71 -7.47
N ALA A 157 -8.51 0.46 -7.06
CA ALA A 157 -7.86 -0.20 -5.95
C ALA A 157 -7.23 -1.51 -6.41
N ARG A 158 -5.96 -1.72 -6.06
CA ARG A 158 -5.23 -2.98 -6.26
C ARG A 158 -4.72 -3.47 -4.92
N LEU A 159 -5.21 -4.62 -4.48
CA LEU A 159 -4.92 -5.14 -3.14
C LEU A 159 -4.17 -6.46 -3.22
N ASP A 160 -3.12 -6.54 -2.40
CA ASP A 160 -2.38 -7.76 -2.15
C ASP A 160 -2.13 -7.91 -0.64
N LEU A 161 -3.05 -8.59 0.04
CA LEU A 161 -3.09 -8.62 1.50
C LEU A 161 -2.73 -10.00 2.02
N LEU A 162 -1.61 -10.10 2.73
CA LEU A 162 -1.12 -11.36 3.27
C LEU A 162 -1.59 -11.56 4.71
N LEU A 163 -2.04 -12.78 5.03
CA LEU A 163 -2.32 -13.18 6.40
C LEU A 163 -1.09 -13.82 7.04
N THR A 164 -0.83 -13.48 8.30
CA THR A 164 0.09 -14.26 9.13
C THR A 164 -0.52 -15.61 9.51
N ALA A 165 0.30 -16.60 9.85
CA ALA A 165 -0.17 -17.89 10.38
C ALA A 165 -1.13 -17.71 11.58
N GLY A 166 -0.84 -16.75 12.45
CA GLY A 166 -1.70 -16.42 13.60
C GLY A 166 -3.07 -15.89 13.21
N GLN A 167 -3.20 -15.13 12.11
CA GLN A 167 -4.47 -14.64 11.60
C GLN A 167 -5.29 -15.74 10.89
N ILE A 168 -4.63 -16.69 10.23
CA ILE A 168 -5.28 -17.84 9.57
C ILE A 168 -5.85 -18.80 10.62
N MET A 169 -5.03 -19.24 11.58
CA MET A 169 -5.40 -20.29 12.55
C MET A 169 -6.56 -19.89 13.46
N ARG A 170 -6.84 -18.59 13.62
CA ARG A 170 -7.82 -18.08 14.60
C ARG A 170 -9.23 -17.85 14.04
N LYS A 171 -9.52 -18.21 12.78
CA LYS A 171 -10.90 -18.14 12.25
C LYS A 171 -11.87 -19.08 12.98
N ASN A 172 -11.38 -20.21 13.48
CA ASN A 172 -12.16 -21.24 14.17
C ASN A 172 -11.78 -21.36 15.66
N ALA A 173 -11.16 -20.32 16.23
CA ALA A 173 -10.80 -20.34 17.64
C ALA A 173 -12.08 -20.29 18.50
N PRO A 174 -12.20 -21.10 19.56
CA PRO A 174 -13.36 -21.06 20.45
C PRO A 174 -13.53 -19.67 21.08
N ASP A 175 -14.76 -19.32 21.48
CA ASP A 175 -15.16 -17.99 21.99
C ASP A 175 -14.37 -17.51 23.22
N ASN A 176 -13.62 -18.41 23.87
CA ASN A 176 -12.74 -18.11 24.99
C ASN A 176 -11.36 -17.56 24.57
N VAL A 177 -11.06 -17.50 23.27
CA VAL A 177 -9.84 -16.90 22.73
C VAL A 177 -10.10 -15.42 22.48
N GLY A 178 -9.30 -14.55 23.11
CA GLY A 178 -9.46 -13.10 23.06
C GLY A 178 -9.38 -12.48 21.65
N PHE A 179 -9.57 -11.15 21.57
CA PHE A 179 -9.63 -10.34 20.35
C PHE A 179 -8.72 -10.85 19.21
N VAL A 180 -9.32 -11.13 18.05
CA VAL A 180 -8.56 -11.55 16.87
C VAL A 180 -8.31 -10.34 15.97
N PRO A 181 -7.09 -9.80 15.92
CA PRO A 181 -6.77 -8.64 15.10
C PRO A 181 -6.82 -8.95 13.61
N GLY A 182 -7.06 -7.91 12.80
CA GLY A 182 -7.04 -7.96 11.35
C GLY A 182 -8.37 -8.28 10.72
N ASP A 183 -9.44 -7.65 11.18
CA ASP A 183 -10.69 -7.54 10.43
C ASP A 183 -10.50 -6.57 9.25
N VAL A 184 -10.79 -7.02 8.03
CA VAL A 184 -10.68 -6.20 6.82
C VAL A 184 -12.02 -5.57 6.39
N SER A 185 -13.11 -5.84 7.11
CA SER A 185 -14.46 -5.34 6.76
C SER A 185 -14.50 -3.83 6.60
N THR A 186 -13.88 -3.09 7.53
CA THR A 186 -13.80 -1.62 7.45
C THR A 186 -13.03 -1.17 6.22
N PHE A 187 -11.96 -1.88 5.86
CA PHE A 187 -11.15 -1.56 4.68
C PHE A 187 -11.94 -1.72 3.39
N PHE A 188 -12.59 -2.88 3.20
CA PHE A 188 -13.42 -3.13 2.02
C PHE A 188 -14.62 -2.17 1.95
N LYS A 189 -15.23 -1.81 3.09
CA LYS A 189 -16.28 -0.77 3.13
C LYS A 189 -15.76 0.59 2.69
N GLY A 190 -14.52 0.96 3.07
CA GLY A 190 -13.89 2.23 2.69
C GLY A 190 -13.65 2.36 1.19
N ILE A 191 -13.40 1.25 0.48
CA ILE A 191 -13.15 1.25 -0.97
C ILE A 191 -14.38 0.90 -1.83
N ARG A 192 -15.58 0.83 -1.24
CA ARG A 192 -16.80 0.36 -1.93
C ARG A 192 -17.22 1.18 -3.16
N HIS A 193 -16.69 2.39 -3.31
CA HIS A 193 -17.02 3.34 -4.39
C HIS A 193 -16.12 3.20 -5.63
N VAL A 194 -15.13 2.31 -5.60
CA VAL A 194 -14.22 2.09 -6.73
C VAL A 194 -14.92 1.63 -7.99
N LYS A 195 -14.35 1.99 -9.14
CA LYS A 195 -14.73 1.52 -10.46
C LYS A 195 -13.94 0.30 -10.90
N ILE A 196 -12.69 0.20 -10.45
CA ILE A 196 -11.77 -0.88 -10.80
C ILE A 196 -11.23 -1.49 -9.51
N LEU A 197 -11.42 -2.79 -9.32
CA LEU A 197 -10.89 -3.53 -8.19
C LEU A 197 -10.05 -4.71 -8.68
N CYS A 198 -8.79 -4.76 -8.24
CA CYS A 198 -7.91 -5.90 -8.46
C CYS A 198 -7.58 -6.55 -7.12
N LEU A 199 -7.87 -7.85 -6.98
CA LEU A 199 -7.56 -8.63 -5.79
C LEU A 199 -6.57 -9.74 -6.17
N SER A 200 -5.43 -9.78 -5.48
CA SER A 200 -4.52 -10.93 -5.54
C SER A 200 -5.19 -12.19 -4.93
N PRO A 201 -4.62 -13.39 -5.15
CA PRO A 201 -5.08 -14.58 -4.46
C PRO A 201 -5.01 -14.44 -2.93
N ASP A 202 -3.95 -13.82 -2.39
CA ASP A 202 -3.81 -13.58 -0.96
C ASP A 202 -4.87 -12.60 -0.43
N ALA A 203 -5.21 -11.56 -1.21
CA ALA A 203 -6.29 -10.64 -0.85
C ALA A 203 -7.66 -11.34 -0.80
N LEU A 204 -7.89 -12.34 -1.66
CA LEU A 204 -9.10 -13.16 -1.62
C LEU A 204 -9.13 -14.11 -0.42
N ASP A 205 -8.00 -14.75 -0.10
CA ASP A 205 -7.87 -15.56 1.12
C ASP A 205 -8.10 -14.69 2.37
N THR A 206 -7.53 -13.49 2.39
CA THR A 206 -7.79 -12.47 3.41
C THR A 206 -9.28 -12.15 3.54
N LEU A 207 -9.97 -11.85 2.44
CA LEU A 207 -11.40 -11.57 2.47
C LEU A 207 -12.21 -12.78 2.96
N TYR A 208 -11.78 -14.00 2.64
CA TYR A 208 -12.43 -15.21 3.12
C TYR A 208 -12.23 -15.45 4.61
N TYR A 209 -11.01 -15.30 5.12
CA TYR A 209 -10.70 -15.64 6.51
C TYR A 209 -11.07 -14.53 7.48
N ARG A 210 -10.93 -13.27 7.05
CA ARG A 210 -10.93 -12.07 7.88
C ARG A 210 -11.91 -11.00 7.40
N GLY A 211 -12.62 -11.24 6.32
CA GLY A 211 -13.74 -10.40 5.90
C GLY A 211 -15.02 -10.77 6.63
N GLY A 212 -15.77 -9.74 7.03
CA GLY A 212 -17.18 -9.86 7.40
C GLY A 212 -18.06 -9.83 6.15
N GLU A 213 -19.16 -9.06 6.22
CA GLU A 213 -20.03 -8.90 5.06
C GLU A 213 -19.32 -8.10 3.94
N ILE A 214 -19.26 -8.69 2.75
CA ILE A 214 -18.76 -8.03 1.54
C ILE A 214 -19.70 -6.84 1.24
N PRO A 215 -19.17 -5.61 1.15
CA PRO A 215 -19.99 -4.45 0.83
C PRO A 215 -20.49 -4.52 -0.61
N VAL A 216 -21.60 -3.84 -0.89
CA VAL A 216 -22.08 -3.68 -2.26
C VAL A 216 -21.23 -2.64 -2.98
N PHE A 217 -20.67 -3.02 -4.11
CA PHE A 217 -19.85 -2.19 -4.99
C PHE A 217 -20.70 -1.66 -6.15
N ASN A 218 -21.54 -0.66 -5.88
CA ASN A 218 -22.45 -0.10 -6.89
C ASN A 218 -21.73 0.52 -8.09
N ASN A 219 -20.49 0.99 -7.93
CA ASN A 219 -19.76 1.68 -9.00
C ASN A 219 -18.77 0.76 -9.75
N LEU A 220 -18.62 -0.48 -9.31
CA LEU A 220 -17.59 -1.39 -9.82
C LEU A 220 -17.95 -1.87 -11.22
N ILE A 221 -17.14 -1.48 -12.20
CA ILE A 221 -17.28 -1.86 -13.61
C ILE A 221 -16.29 -2.96 -14.01
N SER A 222 -15.14 -3.05 -13.34
CA SER A 222 -14.08 -4.01 -13.66
C SER A 222 -13.54 -4.67 -12.40
N LEU A 223 -13.60 -5.99 -12.35
CA LEU A 223 -13.07 -6.82 -11.28
C LEU A 223 -12.00 -7.75 -11.84
N SER A 224 -10.78 -7.64 -11.33
CA SER A 224 -9.68 -8.56 -11.63
C SER A 224 -9.36 -9.43 -10.43
N LEU A 225 -9.37 -10.74 -10.59
CA LEU A 225 -9.08 -11.71 -9.55
C LEU A 225 -7.89 -12.57 -9.94
N GLY A 226 -6.93 -12.71 -9.03
CA GLY A 226 -5.73 -13.53 -9.20
C GLY A 226 -4.47 -12.69 -9.40
N SER A 227 -3.37 -13.34 -9.79
CA SER A 227 -2.10 -12.65 -10.03
C SER A 227 -1.36 -13.28 -11.22
N ASP A 228 -0.24 -12.67 -11.61
CA ASP A 228 0.60 -13.20 -12.67
C ASP A 228 1.42 -14.43 -12.21
N ARG A 229 1.43 -14.72 -10.89
CA ARG A 229 2.07 -15.90 -10.30
C ARG A 229 1.00 -16.88 -9.79
N PRO A 230 1.01 -18.16 -10.19
CA PRO A 230 0.00 -19.12 -9.76
C PRO A 230 0.14 -19.45 -8.27
N HIS A 231 -0.74 -18.91 -7.43
CA HIS A 231 -0.90 -19.26 -6.01
C HIS A 231 -2.34 -18.97 -5.54
N GLY A 232 -2.64 -19.31 -4.28
CA GLY A 232 -3.97 -19.18 -3.68
C GLY A 232 -4.85 -20.43 -3.81
N SER A 233 -5.95 -20.45 -3.06
CA SER A 233 -6.81 -21.63 -2.92
C SER A 233 -7.95 -21.65 -3.96
N PRO A 234 -8.03 -22.67 -4.84
CA PRO A 234 -9.15 -22.83 -5.77
C PRO A 234 -10.51 -22.97 -5.05
N TYR A 235 -10.50 -23.56 -3.85
CA TYR A 235 -11.69 -23.68 -3.01
C TYR A 235 -12.22 -22.32 -2.57
N ILE A 236 -11.33 -21.45 -2.07
CA ILE A 236 -11.71 -20.11 -1.59
C ILE A 236 -12.23 -19.28 -2.76
N PHE A 237 -11.54 -19.31 -3.90
CA PHE A 237 -11.99 -18.66 -5.12
C PHE A 237 -13.41 -19.07 -5.51
N LYS A 238 -13.68 -20.39 -5.61
CA LYS A 238 -14.99 -20.92 -5.96
C LYS A 238 -16.09 -20.51 -4.96
N LYS A 239 -15.74 -20.34 -3.69
CA LYS A 239 -16.66 -19.98 -2.62
C LYS A 239 -16.97 -18.48 -2.58
N LEU A 240 -15.99 -17.61 -2.82
CA LEU A 240 -16.16 -16.16 -2.79
C LEU A 240 -16.67 -15.57 -4.10
N LEU A 241 -16.35 -16.17 -5.25
CA LEU A 241 -16.71 -15.62 -6.55
C LEU A 241 -18.22 -15.32 -6.68
N PRO A 242 -19.16 -16.22 -6.33
CA PRO A 242 -20.58 -15.91 -6.43
C PRO A 242 -20.99 -14.71 -5.56
N SER A 243 -20.47 -14.62 -4.33
CA SER A 243 -20.77 -13.53 -3.41
C SER A 243 -20.24 -12.18 -3.91
N LEU A 244 -19.05 -12.15 -4.52
CA LEU A 244 -18.49 -10.94 -5.11
C LEU A 244 -19.31 -10.45 -6.30
N LEU A 245 -19.75 -11.37 -7.16
CA LEU A 245 -20.58 -11.03 -8.33
C LEU A 245 -21.96 -10.50 -7.91
N LEU A 246 -22.58 -11.12 -6.90
CA LEU A 246 -23.86 -10.64 -6.34
C LEU A 246 -23.74 -9.24 -5.71
N LYS A 247 -22.57 -8.89 -5.17
CA LYS A 247 -22.30 -7.58 -4.57
C LYS A 247 -21.80 -6.55 -5.58
N ALA A 248 -21.68 -6.89 -6.87
CA ALA A 248 -21.21 -6.00 -7.94
C ALA A 248 -22.25 -5.88 -9.07
N PRO A 249 -23.39 -5.20 -8.84
CA PRO A 249 -24.53 -5.20 -9.76
C PRO A 249 -24.26 -4.56 -11.13
N ASN A 250 -23.26 -3.66 -11.21
CA ASN A 250 -22.91 -2.93 -12.43
C ASN A 250 -21.62 -3.45 -13.09
N LEU A 251 -21.17 -4.66 -12.72
CA LEU A 251 -19.95 -5.25 -13.25
C LEU A 251 -20.09 -5.52 -14.76
N GLN A 252 -19.15 -5.00 -15.54
CA GLN A 252 -19.10 -5.20 -16.99
C GLN A 252 -17.96 -6.14 -17.40
N THR A 253 -16.84 -6.06 -16.67
CA THR A 253 -15.62 -6.80 -16.99
C THR A 253 -15.19 -7.62 -15.79
N LEU A 254 -15.11 -8.95 -15.97
CA LEU A 254 -14.50 -9.87 -15.02
C LEU A 254 -13.22 -10.44 -15.65
N ILE A 255 -12.07 -10.18 -15.01
CA ILE A 255 -10.78 -10.71 -15.41
C ILE A 255 -10.34 -11.75 -14.38
N ILE A 256 -10.08 -12.97 -14.83
CA ILE A 256 -9.52 -14.02 -13.99
C ILE A 256 -8.10 -14.28 -14.48
N LYS A 257 -7.11 -13.91 -13.66
CA LYS A 257 -5.69 -14.13 -13.94
C LYS A 257 -5.25 -15.43 -13.28
N VAL A 258 -4.54 -16.24 -14.06
CA VAL A 258 -3.98 -17.58 -13.74
C VAL A 258 -4.10 -17.97 -12.26
N TRP A 259 -5.07 -18.84 -11.99
CA TRP A 259 -5.18 -19.59 -10.74
C TRP A 259 -4.44 -20.91 -10.92
N CYS A 260 -3.84 -21.43 -9.84
CA CYS A 260 -2.96 -22.60 -9.81
C CYS A 260 -3.27 -23.67 -10.88
N LYS A 261 -2.23 -24.18 -11.57
CA LYS A 261 -2.35 -25.41 -12.37
C LYS A 261 -2.93 -26.50 -11.47
N GLU A 262 -4.05 -27.12 -11.83
CA GLU A 262 -4.40 -28.43 -11.30
C GLU A 262 -3.18 -29.34 -11.50
N ARG A 263 -2.47 -29.67 -10.43
CA ARG A 263 -1.69 -30.91 -10.44
C ARG A 263 -2.74 -32.01 -10.41
N VAL A 264 -3.10 -32.48 -11.59
CA VAL A 264 -3.67 -33.83 -11.75
C VAL A 264 -2.61 -34.77 -11.21
N MET A 265 -2.76 -35.15 -9.95
CA MET A 265 -2.01 -36.25 -9.36
C MET A 265 -2.68 -37.52 -9.91
N TYR A 266 -2.01 -38.16 -10.88
CA TYR A 266 -2.30 -39.54 -11.26
C TYR A 266 -1.87 -40.48 -10.15
#